data_AF-A0AAD7IFG2-F1
#
_entry.id   AF-A0AAD7IFG2-F1
#
_cell.length_a   1.000
_cell.length_b   1.000
_cell.length_c   1.000
_cell.angle_alpha   90.00
_cell.angle_beta   90.00
_cell.angle_gamma   90.00
#
_symmetry.space_group_name_H-M   'P 1'
#
loop_
_entity.id
_entity.type
_entity.pdbx_description
1 polymer ?
#
loop_
_entity_poly.entity_id
_entity_poly.type
_entity_poly.pdbx_seq_one_letter_code
_entity_poly.pdbx_strand_id
1 'polypeptide(L)'
;TELDIMARDALTASLSTADASRLLYGRVTKSGRPTTVYLASSAKRKSSSAGSAIFAIYWGANSPRNTAYTFDGAQTEARASLFAILMAVIDSRQDQTLIIYTSSQYAIRCFCYWAGENAMLGWPCTHADVLQEATSRISLRSAPVEFRWL
;
A
#
# COMPACT_ATOMS: atom_id res chain seq x y z
N THR A 1 12.71 -12.91 23.02
CA THR A 1 13.59 -13.96 23.59
C THR A 1 14.40 -14.61 22.48
N GLU A 2 15.51 -15.30 22.79
CA GLU A 2 16.35 -16.00 21.78
C GLU A 2 15.52 -16.95 20.88
N LEU A 3 14.50 -17.57 21.47
CA LEU A 3 13.51 -18.40 20.76
C LEU A 3 12.75 -17.66 19.66
N ASP A 4 12.40 -16.38 19.86
CA ASP A 4 11.66 -15.59 18.88
C ASP A 4 12.53 -15.23 17.68
N ILE A 5 13.83 -15.01 17.93
CA ILE A 5 14.80 -14.71 16.88
C ILE A 5 14.99 -15.95 16.00
N MET A 6 15.18 -17.13 16.61
CA MET A 6 15.30 -18.39 15.87
C MET A 6 14.02 -18.74 15.09
N ALA A 7 12.84 -18.52 15.68
CA ALA A 7 11.56 -18.75 15.01
C ALA A 7 11.39 -17.83 13.79
N ARG A 8 11.77 -16.55 13.93
CA ARG A 8 11.77 -15.58 12.84
C ARG A 8 12.72 -15.98 11.71
N ASP A 9 13.95 -16.34 12.04
CA ASP A 9 14.98 -16.69 11.05
C ASP A 9 14.65 -17.99 10.30
N ALA A 10 13.99 -18.95 10.96
CA ALA A 10 13.47 -20.14 10.30
C ALA A 10 12.32 -19.82 9.33
N LEU A 11 11.43 -18.88 9.70
CA LEU A 11 10.31 -18.48 8.85
C LEU A 11 10.79 -17.80 7.55
N THR A 12 11.73 -16.85 7.67
CA THR A 12 12.29 -16.12 6.53
C THR A 12 13.13 -17.00 5.62
N ALA A 13 13.82 -18.01 6.16
CA ALA A 13 14.58 -18.98 5.36
C ALA A 13 13.68 -19.96 4.58
N SER A 14 12.43 -20.15 4.98
CA SER A 14 11.56 -21.21 4.45
C SER A 14 10.68 -20.79 3.26
N LEU A 15 10.33 -19.50 3.14
CA LEU A 15 9.35 -19.02 2.16
C LEU A 15 9.99 -18.02 1.19
N SER A 16 9.77 -18.22 -0.11
CA SER A 16 10.15 -17.21 -1.09
C SER A 16 9.29 -15.94 -0.92
N THR A 17 9.80 -14.79 -1.33
CA THR A 17 9.03 -13.52 -1.31
C THR A 17 7.69 -13.62 -2.06
N ALA A 18 7.65 -14.44 -3.12
CA ALA A 18 6.43 -14.69 -3.89
C ALA A 18 5.41 -15.51 -3.09
N ASP A 19 5.86 -16.53 -2.36
CA ASP A 19 4.98 -17.35 -1.53
C ASP A 19 4.43 -16.56 -0.34
N ALA A 20 5.27 -15.78 0.34
CA ALA A 20 4.85 -14.88 1.42
C ALA A 20 3.80 -13.88 0.94
N SER A 21 4.00 -13.30 -0.25
CA SER A 21 3.01 -12.38 -0.85
C SER A 21 1.71 -13.09 -1.21
N ARG A 22 1.77 -14.33 -1.72
CA ARG A 22 0.60 -15.14 -2.04
C ARG A 22 -0.19 -15.53 -0.80
N LEU A 23 0.49 -15.84 0.30
CA LEU A 23 -0.15 -16.10 1.60
C LEU A 23 -0.86 -14.85 2.13
N LEU A 24 -0.23 -13.68 2.00
CA LEU A 24 -0.80 -12.42 2.48
C LEU A 24 -2.02 -11.97 1.66
N TYR A 25 -1.90 -11.92 0.33
CA TYR A 25 -2.94 -11.35 -0.53
C TYR A 25 -3.98 -12.37 -0.98
N GLY A 26 -3.69 -13.66 -0.84
CA GLY A 26 -4.59 -14.72 -1.28
C GLY A 26 -4.64 -14.88 -2.80
N ARG A 27 -5.73 -15.48 -3.28
CA ARG A 27 -5.89 -15.87 -4.69
C ARG A 27 -6.81 -14.91 -5.43
N VAL A 28 -6.36 -14.46 -6.60
CA VAL A 28 -7.18 -13.77 -7.58
C VAL A 28 -8.14 -14.74 -8.25
N THR A 29 -9.44 -14.40 -8.28
CA THR A 29 -10.51 -15.25 -8.84
C THR A 29 -11.26 -14.59 -10.00
N LYS A 30 -11.13 -13.27 -10.16
CA LYS A 30 -11.73 -12.50 -11.25
C LYS A 30 -10.67 -11.68 -11.98
N SER A 31 -10.89 -11.50 -13.28
CA SER A 31 -10.14 -10.55 -14.10
C SER A 31 -11.15 -9.72 -14.90
N GLY A 32 -11.67 -8.67 -14.25
CA GLY A 32 -12.62 -7.74 -14.85
C GLY A 32 -11.94 -6.68 -15.70
N ARG A 33 -12.74 -5.79 -16.33
CA ARG A 33 -12.21 -4.62 -17.04
C ARG A 33 -11.35 -3.79 -16.07
N PRO A 34 -10.10 -3.45 -16.42
CA PRO A 34 -9.23 -2.72 -15.54
C PRO A 34 -9.72 -1.28 -15.32
N THR A 35 -9.61 -0.82 -14.08
CA THR A 35 -9.75 0.59 -13.71
C THR A 35 -8.39 1.14 -13.36
N THR A 36 -8.02 2.25 -13.99
CA THR A 36 -6.73 2.93 -13.77
C THR A 36 -6.89 4.11 -12.82
N VAL A 37 -5.92 4.29 -11.94
CA VAL A 37 -5.84 5.42 -11.01
C VAL A 37 -4.41 5.94 -10.95
N TYR A 38 -4.26 7.26 -10.83
CA TYR A 38 -2.99 7.95 -10.68
C TYR A 38 -2.92 8.59 -9.30
N LEU A 39 -1.82 8.35 -8.60
CA LEU A 39 -1.59 8.84 -7.25
C LEU A 39 -0.43 9.82 -7.25
N ALA A 40 -0.59 10.90 -6.49
CA ALA A 40 0.47 11.83 -6.18
C ALA A 40 0.49 12.11 -4.68
N SER A 41 1.67 12.32 -4.11
CA SER A 41 1.84 12.68 -2.71
C SER A 41 2.97 13.68 -2.57
N SER A 42 2.91 14.51 -1.53
CA SER A 42 3.98 15.44 -1.18
C SER A 42 3.94 15.71 0.32
N ALA A 43 5.07 16.04 0.93
CA ALA A 43 5.11 16.56 2.29
C ALA A 43 5.98 17.81 2.38
N LYS A 44 5.53 18.78 3.19
CA LYS A 44 6.28 19.98 3.54
C LYS A 44 6.79 19.84 4.96
N ARG A 45 8.11 19.73 5.12
CA ARG A 45 8.76 19.90 6.41
C ARG A 45 8.87 21.39 6.71
N LYS A 46 8.28 21.84 7.83
CA LYS A 46 8.62 23.12 8.45
C LYS A 46 9.62 22.87 9.59
N SER A 47 10.38 23.90 9.95
CA SER A 47 11.34 23.85 11.07
C SER A 47 10.64 23.71 12.44
N SER A 48 9.34 23.98 12.52
CA SER A 48 8.47 23.70 13.66
C SER A 48 7.63 22.44 13.43
N SER A 49 7.07 21.87 14.51
CA SER A 49 6.16 20.71 14.53
C SER A 49 4.87 20.84 13.67
N ALA A 50 4.75 21.90 12.88
CA ALA A 50 3.66 22.21 11.95
C ALA A 50 3.95 21.74 10.50
N GLY A 51 4.50 20.53 10.35
CA GLY A 51 4.57 19.89 9.04
C GLY A 51 3.17 19.66 8.45
N SER A 52 3.11 19.39 7.15
CA SER A 52 1.90 18.83 6.54
C SER A 52 2.26 17.89 5.41
N ALA A 53 1.41 16.90 5.18
CA ALA A 53 1.51 16.00 4.04
C ALA A 53 0.19 16.02 3.27
N ILE A 54 0.27 15.87 1.96
CA ILE A 54 -0.88 15.86 1.05
C ILE A 54 -0.77 14.65 0.13
N PHE A 55 -1.91 14.09 -0.22
CA PHE A 55 -2.01 13.16 -1.34
C PHE A 55 -3.25 13.43 -2.17
N ALA A 56 -3.18 13.03 -3.44
CA ALA A 56 -4.24 13.17 -4.41
C ALA A 56 -4.44 11.85 -5.17
N ILE A 57 -5.70 11.60 -5.53
CA ILE A 57 -6.16 10.44 -6.28
C ILE A 57 -6.88 10.94 -7.51
N TYR A 58 -6.41 10.55 -8.68
CA TYR A 58 -6.95 10.94 -9.96
C TYR A 58 -7.39 9.71 -10.77
N TRP A 59 -8.70 9.61 -11.01
CA TRP A 59 -9.35 8.52 -11.75
C TRP A 59 -9.61 8.86 -13.23
N GLY A 60 -9.29 10.08 -13.66
CA GLY A 60 -9.55 10.57 -15.02
C GLY A 60 -10.27 11.92 -15.03
N ALA A 61 -10.32 12.53 -16.21
CA ALA A 61 -10.92 13.85 -16.38
C ALA A 61 -12.41 13.83 -15.98
N ASN A 62 -12.84 14.83 -15.22
CA ASN A 62 -14.22 14.98 -14.73
C ASN A 62 -14.77 13.82 -13.90
N SER A 63 -13.91 12.92 -13.39
CA SER A 63 -14.36 11.87 -12.49
C SER A 63 -14.74 12.48 -11.13
N PRO A 64 -15.95 12.23 -10.62
CA PRO A 64 -16.37 12.72 -9.29
C PRO A 64 -15.61 12.04 -8.15
N ARG A 65 -14.82 10.99 -8.45
CA ARG A 65 -13.98 10.27 -7.49
C ARG A 65 -12.60 10.92 -7.32
N ASN A 66 -12.28 11.93 -8.13
CA ASN A 66 -11.04 12.69 -7.96
C ASN A 66 -11.06 13.40 -6.62
N THR A 67 -10.05 13.13 -5.79
CA THR A 67 -9.98 13.64 -4.41
C THR A 67 -8.56 14.03 -4.05
N ALA A 68 -8.44 14.96 -3.11
CA ALA A 68 -7.17 15.32 -2.49
C ALA A 68 -7.39 15.55 -1.00
N TYR A 69 -6.47 15.05 -0.19
CA TYR A 69 -6.56 15.12 1.27
C TYR A 69 -5.25 15.65 1.84
N THR A 70 -5.36 16.49 2.86
CA THR A 70 -4.21 17.05 3.59
C THR A 70 -4.24 16.53 5.02
N PHE A 71 -3.06 16.22 5.54
CA PHE A 71 -2.81 15.86 6.92
C PHE A 71 -1.93 16.92 7.57
N ASP A 72 -2.35 17.39 8.73
CA ASP A 72 -1.55 18.30 9.54
C ASP A 72 -0.67 17.54 10.54
N GLY A 73 0.42 18.18 10.95
CA GLY A 73 1.37 17.66 11.93
C GLY A 73 2.62 17.05 11.30
N ALA A 74 3.42 16.35 12.11
CA ALA A 74 4.70 15.77 11.69
C ALA A 74 4.54 14.52 10.79
N GLN A 75 3.88 14.69 9.64
CA GLN A 75 3.60 13.65 8.66
C GLN A 75 4.69 13.59 7.59
N THR A 76 4.84 12.41 6.98
CA THR A 76 5.84 12.15 5.94
C THR A 76 5.17 11.94 4.59
N GLU A 77 5.90 12.21 3.51
CA GLU A 77 5.45 11.92 2.15
C GLU A 77 5.18 10.43 1.97
N ALA A 78 6.05 9.58 2.52
CA ALA A 78 5.90 8.13 2.53
C ALA A 78 4.54 7.69 3.09
N ARG A 79 4.14 8.22 4.25
CA ARG A 79 2.83 7.91 4.85
C ARG A 79 1.67 8.41 4.00
N ALA A 80 1.80 9.59 3.40
CA ALA A 80 0.80 10.11 2.46
C ALA A 80 0.66 9.23 1.20
N SER A 81 1.77 8.72 0.64
CA SER A 81 1.71 7.75 -0.47
C SER A 81 0.97 6.46 -0.09
N LEU A 82 1.20 5.94 1.12
CA LEU A 82 0.53 4.73 1.60
C LEU A 82 -0.97 4.96 1.82
N PHE A 83 -1.36 6.12 2.37
CA PHE A 83 -2.78 6.49 2.47
C PHE A 83 -3.45 6.66 1.11
N ALA A 84 -2.76 7.22 0.12
CA ALA A 84 -3.28 7.33 -1.23
C ALA A 84 -3.63 5.96 -1.82
N ILE A 85 -2.79 4.96 -1.59
CA ILE A 85 -3.03 3.57 -2.01
C ILE A 85 -4.21 2.97 -1.24
N LEU A 86 -4.24 3.12 0.09
CA LEU A 86 -5.33 2.63 0.91
C LEU A 86 -6.69 3.16 0.44
N MET A 87 -6.79 4.48 0.26
CA MET A 87 -8.01 5.14 -0.18
C MET A 87 -8.38 4.73 -1.62
N ALA A 88 -7.40 4.63 -2.53
CA ALA A 88 -7.66 4.15 -3.88
C ALA A 88 -8.19 2.71 -3.91
N VAL A 89 -7.68 1.84 -3.04
CA VAL A 89 -8.16 0.47 -2.87
C VAL A 89 -9.59 0.45 -2.33
N ILE A 90 -9.89 1.23 -1.28
CA ILE A 90 -11.23 1.34 -0.67
C ILE A 90 -12.25 1.83 -1.69
N ASP A 91 -11.94 2.89 -2.42
CA ASP A 91 -12.90 3.52 -3.32
C ASP A 91 -13.15 2.68 -4.58
N SER A 92 -12.22 1.79 -4.93
CA SER A 92 -12.31 0.95 -6.13
C SER A 92 -13.24 -0.24 -5.96
N ARG A 93 -13.76 -0.74 -7.09
CA ARG A 93 -14.50 -1.99 -7.10
C ARG A 93 -13.57 -3.17 -6.84
N GLN A 94 -13.97 -4.10 -5.97
CA GLN A 94 -13.20 -5.28 -5.57
C GLN A 94 -13.21 -6.42 -6.61
N ASP A 95 -14.08 -6.32 -7.63
CA ASP A 95 -14.27 -7.32 -8.69
C ASP A 95 -13.60 -6.92 -10.02
N GLN A 96 -12.93 -5.77 -10.05
CA GLN A 96 -12.20 -5.26 -11.21
C GLN A 96 -10.72 -5.12 -10.91
N THR A 97 -9.89 -5.37 -11.92
CA THR A 97 -8.45 -5.12 -11.81
C THR A 97 -8.22 -3.64 -11.52
N LEU A 98 -7.47 -3.33 -10.48
CA LEU A 98 -7.10 -1.96 -10.14
C LEU A 98 -5.64 -1.74 -10.55
N ILE A 99 -5.40 -0.81 -11.48
CA ILE A 99 -4.05 -0.43 -11.90
C ILE A 99 -3.71 0.91 -11.23
N ILE A 100 -2.74 0.88 -10.32
CA ILE A 100 -2.28 2.03 -9.56
C ILE A 100 -0.98 2.55 -10.16
N TYR A 101 -1.02 3.77 -10.66
CA TYR A 101 0.15 4.52 -11.08
C TYR A 101 0.63 5.44 -9.95
N THR A 102 1.91 5.34 -9.58
CA THR A 102 2.51 6.18 -8.54
C THR A 102 4.00 6.38 -8.80
N SER A 103 4.51 7.58 -8.52
CA SER A 103 5.95 7.87 -8.56
C SER A 103 6.69 7.37 -7.30
N SER A 104 5.96 6.99 -6.25
CA SER A 104 6.53 6.54 -4.98
C SER A 104 7.05 5.11 -5.07
N GLN A 105 8.34 4.96 -5.43
CA GLN A 105 9.02 3.64 -5.41
C GLN A 105 9.00 3.00 -4.02
N TYR A 106 9.04 3.82 -2.97
CA TYR A 106 8.89 3.35 -1.59
C TYR A 106 7.57 2.59 -1.41
N ALA A 107 6.45 3.19 -1.83
CA ALA A 107 5.15 2.57 -1.70
C ALA A 107 5.04 1.27 -2.52
N ILE A 108 5.54 1.27 -3.76
CA ILE A 108 5.60 0.05 -4.59
C ILE A 108 6.38 -1.05 -3.85
N ARG A 109 7.54 -0.71 -3.27
CA ARG A 109 8.35 -1.70 -2.55
C ARG A 109 7.66 -2.26 -1.31
N CYS A 110 6.98 -1.39 -0.55
CA CYS A 110 6.18 -1.81 0.59
C CYS A 110 5.18 -2.90 0.21
N PHE A 111 4.38 -2.70 -0.85
CA PHE A 111 3.32 -3.64 -1.21
C PHE A 111 3.80 -4.86 -2.00
N CYS A 112 4.78 -4.70 -2.90
CA CYS A 112 5.20 -5.76 -3.83
C CYS A 112 6.32 -6.66 -3.29
N TYR A 113 7.17 -6.15 -2.39
CA TYR A 113 8.36 -6.89 -1.95
C TYR A 113 8.41 -7.11 -0.43
N TRP A 114 7.98 -6.13 0.37
CA TRP A 114 8.17 -6.19 1.82
C TRP A 114 6.93 -6.63 2.60
N ALA A 115 5.72 -6.47 2.04
CA ALA A 115 4.48 -6.73 2.78
C ALA A 115 4.37 -8.20 3.23
N GLY A 116 4.68 -9.17 2.35
CA GLY A 116 4.59 -10.59 2.69
C GLY A 116 5.48 -10.97 3.87
N GLU A 117 6.75 -10.57 3.81
CA GLU A 117 7.70 -10.82 4.89
C GLU A 117 7.33 -10.06 6.17
N ASN A 118 6.98 -8.77 6.06
CA ASN A 118 6.54 -7.99 7.21
C ASN A 118 5.32 -8.62 7.89
N ALA A 119 4.33 -9.12 7.13
CA ALA A 119 3.15 -9.75 7.70
C ALA A 119 3.48 -11.01 8.49
N MET A 120 4.39 -11.85 7.96
CA MET A 120 4.89 -13.04 8.63
C MET A 120 5.62 -12.72 9.95
N LEU A 121 6.28 -11.56 10.01
CA LEU A 121 7.05 -11.11 11.17
C LEU A 121 6.26 -10.22 12.15
N GLY A 122 4.95 -10.07 11.98
CA GLY A 122 4.13 -9.24 12.85
C GLY A 122 4.27 -7.73 12.61
N TRP A 123 4.57 -7.33 11.38
CA TRP A 123 4.68 -5.95 10.89
C TRP A 123 5.72 -5.07 11.62
N PRO A 124 7.01 -5.49 11.69
CA PRO A 124 8.06 -4.74 12.37
C PRO A 124 8.58 -3.57 11.52
N CYS A 125 7.69 -2.73 10.99
CA CYS A 125 8.04 -1.66 10.06
C CYS A 125 7.34 -0.33 10.38
N THR A 126 7.93 0.76 9.90
CA THR A 126 7.31 2.10 10.01
C THR A 126 6.01 2.14 9.21
N HIS A 127 4.99 2.81 9.75
CA HIS A 127 3.66 2.93 9.13
C HIS A 127 2.92 1.59 8.98
N ALA A 128 3.25 0.62 9.83
CA ALA A 128 2.60 -0.70 9.89
C ALA A 128 1.07 -0.61 9.97
N ASP A 129 0.53 0.40 10.64
CA ASP A 129 -0.90 0.66 10.76
C ASP A 129 -1.59 0.82 9.39
N VAL A 130 -1.02 1.64 8.50
CA VAL A 130 -1.59 1.89 7.17
C VAL A 130 -1.35 0.71 6.23
N LEU A 131 -0.18 0.06 6.35
CA LEU A 131 0.15 -1.13 5.55
C LEU A 131 -0.75 -2.31 5.89
N GLN A 132 -1.02 -2.56 7.17
CA GLN A 132 -1.93 -3.61 7.62
C GLN A 132 -3.34 -3.41 7.07
N GLU A 133 -3.88 -2.19 7.21
CA GLU A 133 -5.22 -1.90 6.71
C GLU A 133 -5.26 -2.03 5.18
N ALA A 134 -4.29 -1.46 4.46
CA ALA A 134 -4.26 -1.53 2.99
C ALA A 134 -4.12 -2.95 2.48
N THR A 135 -3.23 -3.76 3.08
CA THR A 135 -3.04 -5.16 2.67
C THR A 135 -4.25 -6.02 3.00
N SER A 136 -4.93 -5.78 4.13
CA SER A 136 -6.22 -6.39 4.45
C SER A 136 -7.29 -6.06 3.41
N ARG A 137 -7.40 -4.79 2.99
CA ARG A 137 -8.34 -4.40 1.93
C ARG A 137 -7.99 -5.03 0.58
N ILE A 138 -6.71 -5.19 0.26
CA ILE A 138 -6.26 -5.85 -0.96
C ILE A 138 -6.61 -7.34 -0.92
N SER A 139 -6.43 -8.03 0.20
CA SER A 139 -6.71 -9.48 0.30
C SER A 139 -8.20 -9.82 0.21
N LEU A 140 -9.09 -8.87 0.53
CA LEU A 140 -10.53 -9.00 0.31
C LEU A 140 -10.94 -8.90 -1.16
N ARG A 141 -10.05 -8.46 -2.05
CA ARG A 141 -10.39 -8.28 -3.47
C ARG A 141 -10.40 -9.61 -4.20
N SER A 142 -11.41 -9.79 -5.04
CA SER A 142 -11.47 -10.93 -5.97
C SER A 142 -10.64 -10.72 -7.24
N ALA A 143 -10.32 -9.47 -7.56
CA ALA A 143 -9.54 -9.06 -8.73
C ALA A 143 -8.21 -8.42 -8.33
N PRO A 144 -7.17 -8.48 -9.19
CA PRO A 144 -5.81 -8.09 -8.82
C PRO A 144 -5.66 -6.58 -8.63
N VAL A 145 -4.60 -6.22 -7.91
CA VAL A 145 -4.06 -4.85 -7.84
C VAL A 145 -2.68 -4.86 -8.48
N GLU A 146 -2.49 -4.02 -9.50
CA GLU A 146 -1.22 -3.87 -10.21
C GLU A 146 -0.61 -2.52 -9.87
N PHE A 147 0.65 -2.50 -9.46
CA PHE A 147 1.41 -1.27 -9.25
C PHE A 147 2.27 -0.97 -10.48
N ARG A 148 2.22 0.28 -10.93
CA ARG A 148 3.03 0.78 -12.05
C ARG A 148 3.72 2.06 -11.65
N TRP A 149 5.02 2.12 -11.92
CA TRP A 149 5.81 3.32 -11.72
C TRP A 149 5.55 4.31 -12.85
N LEU A 150 5.48 5.61 -12.51
CA LEU A 150 5.30 6.73 -13.43
C LEU A 150 6.64 7.39 -13.76
#